data_AF-A0A2M6K9S6-F1
#
_entry.id   AF-A0A2M6K9S6-F1
#
_cell.length_a   1.000
_cell.length_b   1.000
_cell.length_c   1.000
_cell.angle_alpha   90.00
_cell.angle_beta   90.00
_cell.angle_gamma   90.00
#
_symmetry.space_group_name_H-M   'P 1'
#
loop_
_entity.id
_entity.type
_entity.pdbx_description
1 polymer ?
#
loop_
_entity_poly.entity_id
_entity_poly.type
_entity_poly.pdbx_seq_one_letter_code
_entity_poly.pdbx_strand_id
1 'polypeptide(L)' 'MKKCAGGRGFATCADCRDFTNLKECKKLNNLISKFFGLVFRSDRIGNLNQIREVGLEKFKEEKLMSGEK' A
#
# COMPACT_ATOMS: atom_id res chain seq x y z
N MET A 1 -1.40 2.35 -6.90
CA MET A 1 -1.57 3.60 -6.12
C MET A 1 -2.95 4.22 -6.34
N LYS A 2 -3.47 5.08 -5.44
CA LYS A 2 -4.77 5.77 -5.62
C LYS A 2 -4.58 7.20 -6.15
N LYS A 3 -5.52 7.69 -6.97
CA LYS A 3 -5.45 9.03 -7.61
C LYS A 3 -5.16 10.18 -6.63
N CYS A 4 -5.76 10.15 -5.44
CA CYS A 4 -5.57 11.22 -4.45
C CYS A 4 -4.14 11.33 -3.92
N ALA A 5 -3.36 10.24 -3.95
CA ALA A 5 -1.97 10.29 -3.54
C ALA A 5 -1.10 10.93 -4.64
N GLY A 6 -1.36 10.60 -5.92
CA GLY A 6 -0.70 11.25 -7.05
C GLY A 6 -0.98 12.77 -7.13
N GLY A 7 -2.22 13.19 -6.88
CA GLY A 7 -2.58 14.62 -6.82
C GLY A 7 -1.91 15.39 -5.67
N ARG A 8 -1.32 14.70 -4.69
CA ARG A 8 -0.55 15.28 -3.58
C ARG A 8 0.96 15.16 -3.76
N GLY A 9 1.42 14.65 -4.91
CA GLY A 9 2.84 14.41 -5.17
C GLY A 9 3.45 13.28 -4.33
N PHE A 10 2.63 12.39 -3.77
CA PHE A 10 3.13 11.24 -3.02
C PHE A 10 3.67 10.18 -3.96
N ALA A 11 4.68 9.44 -3.51
CA ALA A 11 5.24 8.30 -4.23
C ALA A 11 4.39 7.04 -4.00
N THR A 12 3.81 6.90 -2.81
CA THR A 12 2.82 5.85 -2.51
C THR A 12 1.71 6.33 -1.59
N CYS A 13 0.70 5.50 -1.36
CA CYS A 13 -0.32 5.81 -0.34
C CYS A 13 0.25 5.74 1.10
N ALA A 14 1.46 5.21 1.30
CA ALA A 14 2.12 5.13 2.60
C ALA A 14 2.53 6.52 3.12
N ASP A 15 2.84 7.44 2.20
CA ASP A 15 3.21 8.84 2.49
C ASP A 15 2.04 9.66 3.06
N CYS A 16 0.80 9.17 2.88
CA CYS A 16 -0.38 9.81 3.42
C CYS A 16 -0.35 9.80 4.95
N ARG A 17 -0.43 10.98 5.57
CA ARG A 17 -0.45 11.17 7.02
C ARG A 17 -1.85 11.38 7.61
N ASP A 18 -2.88 11.46 6.78
CA ASP A 18 -4.27 11.69 7.21
C ASP A 18 -4.82 10.53 8.08
N PHE A 19 -4.22 9.35 7.99
CA PHE A 19 -4.62 8.16 8.75
C PHE A 19 -3.41 7.52 9.41
N THR A 20 -3.45 7.39 10.74
CA THR A 20 -2.51 6.53 11.47
C THR A 20 -2.69 5.09 11.02
N ASN A 21 -3.93 4.61 10.96
CA ASN A 21 -4.28 3.29 10.46
C ASN A 21 -4.83 3.36 9.02
N LEU A 22 -4.08 2.82 8.05
CA LEU A 22 -4.49 2.84 6.63
C LEU A 22 -5.80 2.07 6.35
N LYS A 23 -6.25 1.19 7.25
CA LYS A 23 -7.56 0.52 7.14
C LYS A 23 -8.73 1.51 7.25
N GLU A 24 -8.53 2.68 7.84
CA GLU A 24 -9.57 3.72 7.92
C GLU A 24 -9.77 4.45 6.59
N CYS A 25 -8.79 4.39 5.69
CA CYS A 25 -8.90 4.98 4.37
C CYS A 25 -9.87 4.18 3.49
N LYS A 26 -11.13 4.63 3.37
CA LYS A 26 -12.16 4.02 2.50
C LYS A 26 -11.74 3.86 1.04
N LYS A 27 -10.78 4.67 0.57
CA LYS A 27 -10.23 4.55 -0.80
C LYS A 27 -9.34 3.32 -0.97
N LEU A 28 -8.65 2.90 0.09
CA LEU A 28 -7.80 1.71 0.14
C LEU A 28 -8.57 0.48 0.64
N ASN A 29 -9.36 0.64 1.69
CA ASN A 29 -10.10 -0.41 2.36
C ASN A 29 -11.59 -0.40 1.96
N ASN A 30 -11.87 -0.73 0.69
CA ASN A 30 -13.23 -0.95 0.21
C ASN A 30 -13.47 -2.41 -0.18
N LEU A 31 -14.75 -2.78 -0.30
CA LEU A 31 -15.19 -4.16 -0.54
C LEU A 31 -14.56 -4.77 -1.79
N ILE A 32 -14.47 -3.98 -2.87
CA ILE A 32 -13.83 -4.38 -4.13
C ILE A 32 -12.34 -4.66 -3.93
N SER A 33 -11.64 -3.81 -3.17
CA SER A 33 -10.20 -3.98 -2.90
C SER A 33 -9.92 -5.20 -2.02
N LYS A 34 -10.84 -5.56 -1.11
CA LYS A 34 -10.75 -6.80 -0.32
C LYS A 34 -10.93 -8.03 -1.20
N PHE A 35 -11.90 -8.01 -2.10
CA PHE A 35 -12.16 -9.11 -3.05
C PHE A 35 -10.93 -9.39 -3.92
N PHE A 36 -10.36 -8.34 -4.53
CA PHE A 36 -9.14 -8.50 -5.33
C PHE A 36 -7.91 -8.89 -4.50
N GLY A 37 -7.82 -8.48 -3.23
CA GLY A 37 -6.76 -8.93 -2.33
C GLY A 37 -6.76 -10.45 -2.13
N LEU A 38 -7.95 -11.07 -2.10
CA LEU A 38 -8.09 -12.53 -2.01
C LEU A 38 -7.75 -13.22 -3.34
N VAL A 39 -8.23 -12.70 -4.46
CA VAL A 39 -7.98 -13.27 -5.80
C VAL A 39 -6.50 -13.22 -6.17
N PHE A 40 -5.85 -12.08 -5.93
CA PHE A 40 -4.43 -11.88 -6.25
C PHE A 40 -3.49 -12.21 -5.09
N ARG A 41 -4.01 -12.74 -3.97
CA ARG A 41 -3.26 -13.07 -2.74
C ARG A 41 -2.34 -11.94 -2.27
N SER A 42 -2.77 -10.69 -2.44
CA SER A 42 -1.96 -9.50 -2.15
C SER A 42 -2.51 -8.74 -0.95
N ASP A 43 -1.70 -8.58 0.09
CA ASP A 43 -2.01 -7.69 1.20
C ASP A 43 -1.48 -6.27 0.93
N ARG A 44 -2.30 -5.48 0.21
CA ARG A 44 -1.96 -4.08 -0.07
C ARG A 44 -1.75 -3.25 1.19
N ILE A 45 -2.56 -3.44 2.23
CA ILE A 45 -2.46 -2.62 3.44
C ILE A 45 -1.20 -2.99 4.22
N GLY A 46 -0.91 -4.29 4.33
CA GLY A 46 0.34 -4.80 4.89
C GLY A 46 1.56 -4.21 4.17
N ASN A 47 1.60 -4.30 2.84
CA ASN A 47 2.68 -3.72 2.04
C ASN A 47 2.85 -2.21 2.26
N LEU A 48 1.76 -1.45 2.34
CA LEU A 48 1.84 -0.01 2.61
C LEU A 48 2.30 0.31 4.03
N ASN A 49 1.94 -0.51 5.02
CA ASN A 49 2.47 -0.37 6.39
C ASN A 49 3.96 -0.69 6.43
N GLN A 50 4.40 -1.76 5.76
CA GLN A 50 5.83 -2.08 5.65
C GLN A 50 6.60 -0.94 4.99
N ILE A 51 6.08 -0.33 3.92
CA ILE A 51 6.69 0.86 3.30
C ILE A 51 6.82 2.03 4.30
N ARG A 52 5.87 2.21 5.24
CA ARG A 52 5.99 3.24 6.29
C ARG A 52 7.11 2.93 7.28
N GLU A 53 7.38 1.65 7.53
CA GLU A 53 8.39 1.20 8.48
C GLU A 53 9.79 1.21 7.89
N VAL A 54 9.97 0.64 6.70
CA VAL A 54 11.29 0.41 6.09
C VAL A 54 11.64 1.39 4.95
N GLY A 55 10.66 2.13 4.45
CA GLY A 55 10.79 3.01 3.28
C GLY A 55 10.55 2.28 1.96
N LEU A 56 10.24 3.07 0.91
CA LEU A 56 9.87 2.52 -0.40
C LEU A 56 10.99 1.74 -1.08
N GLU A 57 12.22 2.25 -1.05
CA GLU A 57 13.34 1.61 -1.76
C GLU A 57 13.71 0.26 -1.12
N LYS A 58 13.84 0.23 0.21
CA LYS A 58 14.09 -1.03 0.93
C LYS A 58 12.97 -2.06 0.74
N PHE A 59 11.72 -1.62 0.74
CA PHE A 59 10.59 -2.51 0.44
C PHE A 59 10.69 -3.13 -0.97
N LYS A 60 11.10 -2.35 -1.99
CA LYS A 60 11.32 -2.87 -3.34
C LYS A 60 12.43 -3.92 -3.37
N GLU A 61 13.55 -3.64 -2.71
CA GLU A 61 14.68 -4.59 -2.59
C GLU A 61 14.23 -5.90 -1.94
N GLU A 62 13.51 -5.83 -0.82
CA GLU A 62 12.97 -7.01 -0.11
C GLU A 62 12.00 -7.82 -1.00
N LYS A 63 11.13 -7.14 -1.77
CA LYS A 63 10.19 -7.80 -2.69
C LYS A 63 10.87 -8.45 -3.91
N LEU A 64 11.88 -7.80 -4.48
CA LEU A 64 12.69 -8.36 -5.56
C LEU A 64 13.41 -9.65 -5.11
N MET A 65 13.90 -9.69 -3.88
CA MET A 65 14.60 -10.85 -3.31
C MET A 65 13.68 -11.99 -2.87
N SER A 66 12.39 -11.73 -2.65
CA SER A 66 11.41 -12.75 -2.20
C SER A 66 10.63 -13.42 -3.34
N GLY A 67 10.85 -13.03 -4.59
CA GLY A 67 10.22 -13.67 -5.76
C GLY A 67 8.72 -13.40 -5.90
N GLU A 68 8.14 -12.53 -5.06
CA GLU A 68 6.76 -12.07 -5.14
C GLU A 68 6.68 -10.91 -6.16
N LYS A 69 6.12 -11.17 -7.35
CA LYS A 69 5.78 -10.14 -8.36
C LYS A 69 4.50 -9.40 -8.03
#